data_AF-A0A9R1KE73-F1
#
_entry.id   AF-A0A9R1KE73-F1
#
_cell.length_a   1.000
_cell.length_b   1.000
_cell.length_c   1.000
_cell.angle_alpha   90.00
_cell.angle_beta   90.00
_cell.angle_gamma   90.00
#
_symmetry.space_group_name_H-M   'P 1'
#
loop_
_entity.id
_entity.type
_entity.pdbx_description
1 polymer ?
#
loop_
_entity_poly.entity_id
_entity_poly.type
_entity_poly.pdbx_seq_one_letter_code
_entity_poly.pdbx_strand_id
1 'polypeptide(L)'
;MSTVLTKISSATSGLNEAFTSLLKGFEVSKDPAADQSVEIAELRRQIGSIDADIMLVNKRLEESQDGAAAVEALRAELAQVKEQARASNAASLKVAEELRAEQAAHHRSEEKIAEMAGELKNATDRYVLLEKENKASSAELDKALNAAKEMRTEIWGMREELQQPDKIVAGGSYLLRTKFLDPKYAPLAGRWSPADAYADLVNSTADAVKFFEGQGDKEVEKLFWSQFSSSTRPLPLKEKVAAVAELHRLSGLAMRSVVDHLWLKGPKPDSYFGLVQQFLGAVSRIDAMRRLACIEGARMALARIKAYWTDMEATIIATQDPAGGQYPAEHYLGQVIEGARLIEAQCSKNVLFE
;
A
#
# COMPACT_ATOMS: atom_id res chain seq x y z
N MET A 1 18.98 98.69 56.78
CA MET A 1 19.86 99.90 56.85
C MET A 1 19.09 101.20 57.05
N SER A 2 17.90 101.39 56.46
CA SER A 2 17.11 102.64 56.61
C SER A 2 16.66 102.96 58.05
N THR A 3 16.39 101.95 58.89
CA THR A 3 15.90 102.12 60.27
C THR A 3 16.98 102.44 61.31
N VAL A 4 18.26 102.23 60.97
CA VAL A 4 19.40 102.51 61.87
C VAL A 4 19.88 103.95 61.69
N LEU A 5 19.88 104.45 60.45
CA LEU A 5 20.22 105.84 60.11
C LEU A 5 19.25 106.86 60.73
N THR A 6 17.96 106.55 60.83
CA THR A 6 16.96 107.43 61.47
C THR A 6 17.15 107.53 62.99
N LYS A 7 17.61 106.47 63.66
CA LYS A 7 17.90 106.51 65.10
C LYS A 7 19.14 107.35 65.43
N ILE A 8 20.15 107.35 64.56
CA ILE A 8 21.36 108.17 64.76
C ILE A 8 21.04 109.67 64.63
N SER A 9 20.21 110.06 63.66
CA SER A 9 19.81 111.48 63.49
C SER A 9 18.98 112.03 64.66
N SER A 10 18.12 111.20 65.28
CA SER A 10 17.34 111.59 66.45
C SER A 10 18.23 111.82 67.69
N ALA A 11 19.28 111.01 67.89
CA ALA A 11 20.19 111.14 69.02
C ALA A 11 21.09 112.40 68.94
N THR A 12 21.47 112.83 67.73
CA THR A 12 22.28 114.04 67.54
C THR A 12 21.49 115.33 67.81
N SER A 13 20.17 115.35 67.58
CA SER A 13 19.32 116.53 67.85
C SER A 13 19.11 116.81 69.35
N GLY A 14 18.94 115.76 70.17
CA GLY A 14 18.75 115.91 71.62
C GLY A 14 20.02 116.35 72.36
N LEU A 15 21.21 116.05 71.82
CA LEU A 15 22.48 116.45 72.44
C LEU A 15 22.72 117.97 72.33
N ASN A 16 22.33 118.60 71.21
CA ASN A 16 22.47 120.06 71.02
C ASN A 16 21.52 120.88 71.92
N GLU A 17 20.35 120.33 72.25
CA GLU A 17 19.36 121.00 73.10
C GLU A 17 19.79 121.03 74.58
N ALA A 18 20.49 119.98 75.03
CA ALA A 18 21.04 119.88 76.39
C ALA A 18 22.21 120.86 76.65
N PHE A 19 23.11 121.07 75.67
CA PHE A 19 24.23 122.01 75.83
C PHE A 19 23.78 123.48 75.89
N THR A 20 22.68 123.83 75.22
CA THR A 20 22.16 125.21 75.18
C THR A 20 21.50 125.63 76.49
N SER A 21 20.90 124.69 77.23
CA SER A 21 20.32 124.96 78.56
C SER A 21 21.37 125.15 79.66
N LEU A 22 22.52 124.47 79.55
CA LEU A 22 23.61 124.54 80.54
C LEU A 22 24.38 125.87 80.50
N LEU A 23 24.51 126.50 79.33
CA LEU A 23 25.19 127.80 79.19
C LEU A 23 24.36 128.99 79.71
N LYS A 24 23.04 128.85 79.89
CA LYS A 24 22.15 129.93 80.34
C LYS A 24 22.04 130.06 81.87
N GLY A 25 22.52 129.08 82.63
CA GLY A 25 22.44 129.05 84.11
C GLY A 25 23.61 129.74 84.84
N PHE A 26 24.67 130.15 84.13
CA PHE A 26 25.93 130.62 84.75
C PHE A 26 26.00 132.13 85.06
N GLU A 27 24.92 132.91 84.86
CA GLU A 27 24.95 134.38 84.89
C GLU A 27 24.40 135.05 86.17
N VAL A 28 24.09 134.30 87.23
CA VAL A 28 23.61 134.88 88.51
C VAL A 28 24.30 134.21 89.71
N SER A 29 24.73 135.06 90.65
CA SER A 29 25.14 134.76 92.03
C SER A 29 26.61 134.37 92.29
N LYS A 30 27.38 135.40 92.65
CA LYS A 30 28.65 135.40 93.41
C LYS A 30 28.45 134.81 94.82
N ASP A 31 29.34 133.89 95.24
CA ASP A 31 29.83 133.56 96.62
C ASP A 31 30.06 132.04 96.83
N PRO A 32 30.96 131.57 97.73
CA PRO A 32 32.26 131.05 97.31
C PRO A 32 32.45 129.53 97.38
N ALA A 33 33.13 129.04 96.34
CA ALA A 33 34.16 127.99 96.25
C ALA A 33 34.46 127.07 97.46
N ALA A 34 33.89 125.85 97.43
CA ALA A 34 34.53 124.64 97.95
C ALA A 34 33.98 123.29 97.38
N ASP A 35 33.01 123.27 96.44
CA ASP A 35 32.28 122.02 96.10
C ASP A 35 32.28 121.62 94.60
N GLN A 36 33.06 122.28 93.74
CA GLN A 36 33.08 122.06 92.26
C GLN A 36 34.06 120.98 91.74
N SER A 37 34.86 120.34 92.60
CA SER A 37 35.85 119.33 92.13
C SER A 37 35.28 117.91 91.96
N VAL A 38 34.09 117.63 92.49
CA VAL A 38 33.47 116.29 92.46
C VAL A 38 32.72 116.04 91.14
N GLU A 39 32.01 117.03 90.60
CA GLU A 39 31.25 116.87 89.34
C GLU A 39 32.13 116.69 88.09
N ILE A 40 33.30 117.34 88.03
CA ILE A 40 34.21 117.22 86.89
C ILE A 40 34.85 115.83 86.82
N ALA A 41 35.11 115.20 87.98
CA ALA A 41 35.64 113.83 88.04
C ALA A 41 34.61 112.79 87.56
N GLU A 42 33.33 113.01 87.87
CA GLU A 42 32.23 112.13 87.47
C GLU A 42 31.98 112.18 85.95
N LEU A 43 32.01 113.37 85.34
CA LEU A 43 31.89 113.54 83.89
C LEU A 43 33.03 112.85 83.12
N ARG A 44 34.26 112.91 83.64
CA ARG A 44 35.41 112.23 83.01
C ARG A 44 35.26 110.71 83.06
N ARG A 45 34.69 110.18 84.13
CA ARG A 45 34.37 108.76 84.28
C ARG A 45 33.28 108.30 83.31
N GLN A 46 32.25 109.13 83.09
CA GLN A 46 31.19 108.83 82.12
C GLN A 46 31.70 108.84 80.67
N ILE A 47 32.56 109.79 80.30
CA ILE A 47 33.15 109.83 78.95
C ILE A 47 34.01 108.59 78.69
N GLY A 48 34.81 108.15 79.67
CA GLY A 48 35.59 106.92 79.55
C GLY A 48 34.73 105.65 79.38
N SER A 49 33.53 105.62 79.98
CA SER A 49 32.55 104.54 79.78
C SER A 49 31.97 104.54 78.36
N ILE A 50 31.68 105.72 77.80
CA ILE A 50 31.09 105.86 76.47
C ILE A 50 32.08 105.45 75.37
N ASP A 51 33.36 105.81 75.51
CA ASP A 51 34.40 105.40 74.55
C ASP A 51 34.60 103.87 74.53
N ALA A 52 34.54 103.22 75.70
CA ALA A 52 34.57 101.77 75.79
C ALA A 52 33.36 101.14 75.10
N ASP A 53 32.17 101.73 75.26
CA ASP A 53 30.94 101.26 74.60
C ASP A 53 31.01 101.43 73.07
N ILE A 54 31.57 102.53 72.55
CA ILE A 54 31.75 102.76 71.11
C ILE A 54 32.71 101.73 70.49
N MET A 55 33.84 101.43 71.13
CA MET A 55 34.73 100.36 70.66
C MET A 55 34.02 99.01 70.62
N LEU A 56 33.19 98.70 71.62
CA LEU A 56 32.43 97.46 71.69
C LEU A 56 31.32 97.40 70.63
N VAL A 57 30.75 98.54 70.23
CA VAL A 57 29.80 98.65 69.12
C VAL A 57 30.48 98.44 67.77
N ASN A 58 31.65 99.04 67.53
CA ASN A 58 32.39 98.88 66.27
C ASN A 58 32.85 97.44 66.06
N LYS A 59 33.35 96.77 67.12
CA LYS A 59 33.71 95.35 67.08
C LYS A 59 32.51 94.46 66.73
N ARG A 60 31.34 94.72 67.33
CA ARG A 60 30.10 93.99 66.99
C ARG A 60 29.60 94.28 65.57
N LEU A 61 29.93 95.44 65.01
CA LEU A 61 29.56 95.79 63.64
C LEU A 61 30.40 95.02 62.60
N GLU A 62 31.72 94.89 62.82
CA GLU A 62 32.59 94.05 61.98
C GLU A 62 32.19 92.56 62.07
N GLU A 63 32.00 92.02 63.29
CA GLU A 63 31.53 90.65 63.50
C GLU A 63 30.14 90.41 62.85
N SER A 64 29.28 91.43 62.83
CA SER A 64 27.98 91.41 62.13
C SER A 64 28.12 91.46 60.60
N GLN A 65 29.14 92.11 60.05
CA GLN A 65 29.36 92.19 58.61
C GLN A 65 29.96 90.89 58.06
N ASP A 66 30.92 90.30 58.78
CA ASP A 66 31.46 88.97 58.46
C ASP A 66 30.36 87.89 58.55
N GLY A 67 29.51 87.97 59.59
CA GLY A 67 28.33 87.13 59.71
C GLY A 67 27.34 87.31 58.55
N ALA A 68 27.14 88.53 58.05
CA ALA A 68 26.25 88.80 56.92
C ALA A 68 26.79 88.23 55.59
N ALA A 69 28.10 88.36 55.34
CA ALA A 69 28.73 87.78 54.16
C ALA A 69 28.67 86.23 54.17
N ALA A 70 28.89 85.61 55.34
CA ALA A 70 28.75 84.16 55.50
C ALA A 70 27.30 83.69 55.30
N VAL A 71 26.31 84.45 55.79
CA VAL A 71 24.89 84.13 55.59
C VAL A 71 24.48 84.26 54.11
N GLU A 72 25.00 85.24 53.37
CA GLU A 72 24.74 85.35 51.92
C GLU A 72 25.41 84.23 51.10
N ALA A 73 26.63 83.82 51.45
CA ALA A 73 27.29 82.66 50.84
C ALA A 73 26.51 81.36 51.08
N LEU A 74 26.06 81.12 52.32
CA LEU A 74 25.21 79.97 52.66
C LEU A 74 23.85 80.02 51.95
N ARG A 75 23.29 81.22 51.71
CA ARG A 75 22.06 81.36 50.92
C ARG A 75 22.27 80.99 49.45
N ALA A 76 23.40 81.39 48.86
CA ALA A 76 23.75 81.03 47.49
C ALA A 76 24.01 79.52 47.34
N GLU A 77 24.76 78.91 48.27
CA GLU A 77 24.97 77.46 48.30
C GLU A 77 23.67 76.69 48.53
N LEU A 78 22.80 77.16 49.43
CA LEU A 78 21.48 76.57 49.64
C LEU A 78 20.60 76.65 48.38
N ALA A 79 20.69 77.76 47.63
CA ALA A 79 19.99 77.89 46.35
C ALA A 79 20.53 76.90 45.30
N GLN A 80 21.86 76.76 45.20
CA GLN A 80 22.50 75.81 44.29
C GLN A 80 22.17 74.35 44.64
N VAL A 81 22.24 73.98 45.92
CA VAL A 81 21.90 72.63 46.41
C VAL A 81 20.41 72.33 46.18
N LYS A 82 19.52 73.32 46.35
CA LYS A 82 18.10 73.15 46.04
C LYS A 82 17.86 72.91 44.55
N GLU A 83 18.53 73.63 43.66
CA GLU A 83 18.44 73.38 42.23
C GLU A 83 19.04 72.04 41.82
N GLN A 84 20.17 71.65 42.41
CA GLN A 84 20.75 70.33 42.18
C GLN A 84 19.83 69.20 42.69
N ALA A 85 19.17 69.39 43.83
CA ALA A 85 18.16 68.46 44.34
C ALA A 85 16.93 68.38 43.42
N ARG A 86 16.46 69.52 42.88
CA ARG A 86 15.38 69.55 41.88
C ARG A 86 15.77 68.82 40.60
N ALA A 87 16.97 69.08 40.09
CA ALA A 87 17.49 68.42 38.89
C ALA A 87 17.69 66.91 39.10
N SER A 88 18.23 66.49 40.26
CA SER A 88 18.39 65.08 40.62
C SER A 88 17.04 64.37 40.78
N ASN A 89 16.06 65.02 41.40
CA ASN A 89 14.71 64.47 41.52
C ASN A 89 14.02 64.36 40.16
N ALA A 90 14.18 65.36 39.28
CA ALA A 90 13.64 65.31 37.92
C ALA A 90 14.29 64.21 37.07
N ALA A 91 15.62 64.04 37.16
CA ALA A 91 16.33 62.96 36.50
C ALA A 91 15.89 61.58 37.03
N SER A 92 15.72 61.46 38.35
CA SER A 92 15.25 60.22 39.00
C SER A 92 13.82 59.86 38.59
N LEU A 93 12.93 60.86 38.48
CA LEU A 93 11.57 60.67 37.97
C LEU A 93 11.57 60.22 36.51
N LYS A 94 12.39 60.86 35.66
CA LYS A 94 12.52 60.48 34.25
C LYS A 94 13.02 59.05 34.08
N VAL A 95 14.04 58.65 34.83
CA VAL A 95 14.56 57.26 34.84
C VAL A 95 13.48 56.28 35.33
N ALA A 96 12.70 56.66 36.35
CA ALA A 96 11.61 55.81 36.84
C ALA A 96 10.45 55.68 35.83
N GLU A 97 10.17 56.71 35.04
CA GLU A 97 9.19 56.65 33.95
C GLU A 97 9.69 55.78 32.80
N GLU A 98 10.95 55.97 32.36
CA GLU A 98 11.58 55.14 31.32
C GLU A 98 11.64 53.66 31.76
N LEU A 99 12.00 53.36 33.01
CA LEU A 99 12.01 52.00 33.54
C LEU A 99 10.60 51.37 33.53
N ARG A 100 9.56 52.13 33.90
CA ARG A 100 8.17 51.64 33.84
C ARG A 100 7.72 51.38 32.41
N ALA A 101 8.08 52.25 31.46
CA ALA A 101 7.78 52.06 30.05
C ALA A 101 8.47 50.81 29.49
N GLU A 102 9.73 50.59 29.86
CA GLU A 102 10.49 49.40 29.46
C GLU A 102 9.92 48.12 30.08
N GLN A 103 9.56 48.12 31.37
CA GLN A 103 8.89 46.98 32.02
C GLN A 103 7.55 46.65 31.36
N ALA A 104 6.76 47.66 30.99
CA ALA A 104 5.50 47.45 30.27
C ALA A 104 5.74 46.88 28.86
N ALA A 105 6.79 47.33 28.16
CA ALA A 105 7.18 46.79 26.86
C ALA A 105 7.68 45.34 26.98
N HIS A 106 8.48 45.04 28.02
CA HIS A 106 8.98 43.70 28.32
C HIS A 106 7.83 42.73 28.59
N HIS A 107 6.88 43.06 29.48
CA HIS A 107 5.72 42.21 29.75
C HIS A 107 4.89 41.94 28.49
N ARG A 108 4.65 42.96 27.65
CA ARG A 108 3.98 42.76 26.36
C ARG A 108 4.75 41.84 25.43
N SER A 109 6.08 41.87 25.46
CA SER A 109 6.91 40.97 24.66
C SER A 109 6.87 39.53 25.19
N GLU A 110 6.86 39.34 26.51
CA GLU A 110 6.72 38.03 27.15
C GLU A 110 5.36 37.39 26.82
N GLU A 111 4.28 38.16 26.87
CA GLU A 111 2.93 37.70 26.48
C GLU A 111 2.91 37.22 25.03
N LYS A 112 3.47 38.00 24.09
CA LYS A 112 3.58 37.61 22.68
C LYS A 112 4.45 36.37 22.47
N ILE A 113 5.54 36.23 23.22
CA ILE A 113 6.40 35.03 23.17
C ILE A 113 5.64 33.80 23.67
N ALA A 114 4.86 33.93 24.75
CA ALA A 114 4.04 32.85 25.28
C ALA A 114 2.93 32.44 24.28
N GLU A 115 2.28 33.42 23.63
CA GLU A 115 1.30 33.19 22.57
C GLU A 115 1.92 32.44 21.39
N MET A 116 3.03 32.94 20.84
CA MET A 116 3.75 32.28 19.73
C MET A 116 4.24 30.87 20.11
N ALA A 117 4.69 30.66 21.35
CA ALA A 117 5.09 29.34 21.82
C ALA A 117 3.91 28.36 21.86
N GLY A 118 2.72 28.83 22.25
CA GLY A 118 1.48 28.06 22.21
C GLY A 118 1.06 27.70 20.77
N GLU A 119 1.11 28.67 19.86
CA GLU A 119 0.81 28.46 18.44
C GLU A 119 1.80 27.49 17.79
N LEU A 120 3.10 27.62 18.07
CA LEU A 120 4.13 26.73 17.54
C LEU A 120 3.94 25.29 18.03
N LYS A 121 3.56 25.10 19.30
CA LYS A 121 3.23 23.80 19.85
C LYS A 121 2.01 23.20 19.14
N ASN A 122 0.93 23.97 18.99
CA ASN A 122 -0.27 23.54 18.27
C ASN A 122 0.04 23.18 16.81
N ALA A 123 0.81 24.00 16.11
CA ALA A 123 1.25 23.72 14.74
C ALA A 123 2.07 22.43 14.65
N THR A 124 2.95 22.18 15.63
CA THR A 124 3.73 20.95 15.73
C THR A 124 2.83 19.73 15.93
N ASP A 125 1.87 19.80 16.86
CA ASP A 125 0.92 18.71 17.11
C ASP A 125 0.07 18.40 15.87
N ARG A 126 -0.37 19.44 15.14
CA ARG A 126 -1.09 19.29 13.86
C ARG A 126 -0.22 18.64 12.79
N TYR A 127 1.06 19.02 12.69
CA TYR A 127 1.99 18.42 11.73
C TYR A 127 2.21 16.93 12.01
N VAL A 128 2.39 16.55 13.27
CA VAL A 128 2.53 15.15 13.68
C VAL A 128 1.27 14.34 13.36
N LEU A 129 0.08 14.92 13.54
CA LEU A 129 -1.18 14.28 13.17
C LEU A 129 -1.27 14.07 11.64
N LEU A 130 -1.00 15.12 10.86
CA LEU A 130 -0.97 15.07 9.40
C LEU A 130 0.04 14.05 8.86
N GLU A 131 1.21 13.92 9.49
CA GLU A 131 2.20 12.92 9.10
C GLU A 131 1.69 11.49 9.31
N LYS A 132 0.97 11.25 10.42
CA LYS A 132 0.34 9.94 10.70
C LYS A 132 -0.76 9.64 9.70
N GLU A 133 -1.63 10.60 9.40
CA GLU A 133 -2.69 10.46 8.39
C GLU A 133 -2.11 10.19 7.00
N ASN A 134 -1.06 10.93 6.61
CA ASN A 134 -0.39 10.72 5.32
C ASN A 134 0.23 9.31 5.22
N LYS A 135 0.87 8.82 6.29
CA LYS A 135 1.38 7.44 6.35
C LYS A 135 0.24 6.41 6.22
N ALA A 136 -0.89 6.63 6.88
CA ALA A 136 -2.06 5.75 6.78
C ALA A 136 -2.65 5.75 5.36
N SER A 137 -2.86 6.93 4.77
CA SER A 137 -3.35 7.07 3.39
C SER A 137 -2.40 6.44 2.37
N SER A 138 -1.08 6.58 2.55
CA SER A 138 -0.09 5.91 1.69
C SER A 138 -0.22 4.38 1.76
N ALA A 139 -0.38 3.82 2.97
CA ALA A 139 -0.55 2.38 3.15
C ALA A 139 -1.87 1.85 2.53
N GLU A 140 -2.95 2.62 2.64
CA GLU A 140 -4.23 2.30 1.99
C GLU A 140 -4.11 2.33 0.46
N LEU A 141 -3.37 3.31 -0.09
CA LEU A 141 -3.13 3.43 -1.53
C LEU A 141 -2.29 2.25 -2.05
N ASP A 142 -1.26 1.83 -1.32
CA ASP A 142 -0.48 0.63 -1.67
C ASP A 142 -1.34 -0.64 -1.66
N LYS A 143 -2.24 -0.77 -0.67
CA LYS A 143 -3.19 -1.88 -0.61
C LYS A 143 -4.16 -1.87 -1.79
N ALA A 144 -4.71 -0.71 -2.14
CA ALA A 144 -5.61 -0.55 -3.28
C ALA A 144 -4.90 -0.84 -4.61
N LEU A 145 -3.63 -0.42 -4.75
CA LEU A 145 -2.82 -0.69 -5.93
C LEU A 145 -2.52 -2.19 -6.10
N ASN A 146 -2.24 -2.90 -5.00
CA ASN A 146 -2.05 -4.35 -5.04
C ASN A 146 -3.35 -5.09 -5.38
N ALA A 147 -4.47 -4.70 -4.78
CA ALA A 147 -5.79 -5.25 -5.14
C ALA A 147 -6.13 -4.99 -6.61
N ALA A 148 -5.81 -3.81 -7.15
CA ALA A 148 -5.99 -3.50 -8.57
C ALA A 148 -5.10 -4.35 -9.49
N LYS A 149 -3.85 -4.66 -9.08
CA LYS A 149 -2.98 -5.58 -9.80
C LYS A 149 -3.56 -7.00 -9.81
N GLU A 150 -4.04 -7.49 -8.67
CA GLU A 150 -4.68 -8.80 -8.56
C GLU A 150 -5.92 -8.88 -9.46
N MET A 151 -6.85 -7.93 -9.34
CA MET A 151 -8.03 -7.84 -10.22
C MET A 151 -7.65 -7.79 -11.69
N ARG A 152 -6.59 -7.04 -12.06
CA ARG A 152 -6.10 -7.00 -13.44
C ARG A 152 -5.61 -8.38 -13.91
N THR A 153 -4.91 -9.13 -13.06
CA THR A 153 -4.46 -10.49 -13.40
C THR A 153 -5.65 -11.45 -13.53
N GLU A 154 -6.66 -11.34 -12.67
CA GLU A 154 -7.89 -12.12 -12.76
C GLU A 154 -8.68 -11.81 -14.04
N ILE A 155 -8.87 -10.53 -14.38
CA ILE A 155 -9.51 -10.12 -15.62
C ILE A 155 -8.76 -10.67 -16.84
N TRP A 156 -7.42 -10.65 -16.82
CA TRP A 156 -6.62 -11.28 -17.87
C TRP A 156 -6.88 -12.77 -17.98
N GLY A 157 -6.93 -13.48 -16.84
CA GLY A 157 -7.28 -14.90 -16.80
C GLY A 157 -8.68 -15.18 -17.36
N MET A 158 -9.70 -14.43 -16.90
CA MET A 158 -11.08 -14.57 -17.38
C MET A 158 -11.21 -14.25 -18.87
N ARG A 159 -10.52 -13.22 -19.36
CA ARG A 159 -10.50 -12.87 -20.78
C ARG A 159 -9.89 -13.97 -21.63
N GLU A 160 -8.81 -14.58 -21.15
CA GLU A 160 -8.15 -15.67 -21.84
C GLU A 160 -9.02 -16.93 -21.84
N GLU A 161 -9.78 -17.20 -20.77
CA GLU A 161 -10.81 -18.24 -20.70
C GLU A 161 -11.96 -17.98 -21.69
N LEU A 162 -12.46 -16.75 -21.77
CA LEU A 162 -13.53 -16.35 -22.70
C LEU A 162 -13.10 -16.40 -24.18
N GLN A 163 -11.81 -16.28 -24.49
CA GLN A 163 -11.29 -16.43 -25.85
C GLN A 163 -11.08 -17.89 -26.27
N GLN A 164 -11.18 -18.86 -25.35
CA GLN A 164 -10.94 -20.27 -25.68
C GLN A 164 -12.01 -20.87 -26.60
N PRO A 165 -13.33 -20.61 -26.44
CA PRO A 165 -14.35 -21.09 -27.37
C PRO A 165 -14.07 -20.70 -28.82
N ASP A 166 -13.67 -19.45 -29.07
CA ASP A 166 -13.34 -18.97 -30.41
C ASP A 166 -12.10 -19.68 -30.98
N LYS A 167 -11.06 -19.88 -30.15
CA LYS A 167 -9.87 -20.65 -30.53
C LYS A 167 -10.21 -22.11 -30.84
N ILE A 168 -11.17 -22.71 -30.14
CA ILE A 168 -11.64 -24.09 -30.39
C ILE A 168 -12.39 -24.16 -31.72
N VAL A 169 -13.29 -23.22 -32.00
CA VAL A 169 -14.01 -23.13 -33.28
C VAL A 169 -13.02 -22.93 -34.44
N ALA A 170 -11.92 -22.21 -34.23
CA ALA A 170 -10.84 -22.03 -35.19
C ALA A 170 -9.84 -23.21 -35.28
N GLY A 171 -10.05 -24.31 -34.53
CA GLY A 171 -9.18 -25.49 -34.56
C GLY A 171 -7.85 -25.36 -33.78
N GLY A 172 -7.72 -24.35 -32.92
CA GLY A 172 -6.54 -24.10 -32.08
C GLY A 172 -6.43 -25.03 -30.86
N SER A 173 -5.23 -25.11 -30.28
CA SER A 173 -4.95 -25.89 -29.07
C SER A 173 -5.51 -25.20 -27.81
N TYR A 174 -6.24 -25.97 -26.97
CA TYR A 174 -6.94 -25.48 -25.79
C TYR A 174 -6.06 -25.54 -24.51
N LEU A 175 -6.25 -24.59 -23.58
CA LEU A 175 -5.40 -24.36 -22.40
C LEU A 175 -5.54 -25.45 -21.31
N LEU A 176 -6.67 -26.18 -21.26
CA LEU A 176 -6.78 -27.38 -20.42
C LEU A 176 -5.70 -28.41 -20.78
N ARG A 177 -5.29 -28.52 -22.05
CA ARG A 177 -4.22 -29.43 -22.48
C ARG A 177 -2.87 -29.07 -21.87
N THR A 178 -2.63 -27.79 -21.57
CA THR A 178 -1.37 -27.28 -21.00
C THR A 178 -1.40 -27.28 -19.47
N LYS A 179 -2.54 -27.03 -18.83
CA LYS A 179 -2.64 -27.03 -17.35
C LYS A 179 -2.36 -28.40 -16.73
N PHE A 180 -2.66 -29.52 -17.40
CA PHE A 180 -2.33 -30.87 -16.89
C PHE A 180 -0.83 -31.22 -16.90
N LEU A 181 0.03 -30.34 -17.47
CA LEU A 181 1.48 -30.53 -17.52
C LEU A 181 2.22 -29.80 -16.38
N ASP A 182 1.52 -29.01 -15.56
CA ASP A 182 2.12 -28.25 -14.46
C ASP A 182 2.31 -29.15 -13.21
N PRO A 183 3.53 -29.22 -12.63
CA PRO A 183 3.83 -30.01 -11.44
C PRO A 183 2.89 -29.78 -10.25
N LYS A 184 2.30 -28.58 -10.13
CA LYS A 184 1.38 -28.26 -9.02
C LYS A 184 0.08 -29.08 -9.05
N TYR A 185 -0.26 -29.67 -10.19
CA TYR A 185 -1.44 -30.53 -10.34
C TYR A 185 -1.12 -32.02 -10.33
N ALA A 186 0.09 -32.43 -9.96
CA ALA A 186 0.44 -33.85 -9.75
C ALA A 186 -0.53 -34.61 -8.82
N PRO A 187 -1.11 -34.01 -7.76
CA PRO A 187 -2.13 -34.67 -6.95
C PRO A 187 -3.44 -34.94 -7.71
N LEU A 188 -3.83 -34.06 -8.64
CA LEU A 188 -4.99 -34.28 -9.52
C LEU A 188 -4.72 -35.40 -10.52
N ALA A 189 -3.49 -35.51 -11.05
CA ALA A 189 -3.09 -36.62 -11.89
C ALA A 189 -3.22 -37.97 -11.14
N GLY A 190 -2.92 -38.02 -9.84
CA GLY A 190 -3.11 -39.21 -9.00
C GLY A 190 -4.59 -39.56 -8.75
N ARG A 191 -5.50 -38.57 -8.65
CA ARG A 191 -6.94 -38.81 -8.48
C ARG A 191 -7.66 -39.17 -9.78
N TRP A 192 -7.23 -38.61 -10.91
CA TRP A 192 -7.85 -38.80 -12.23
C TRP A 192 -7.28 -39.99 -13.01
N SER A 193 -6.15 -40.54 -12.56
CA SER A 193 -5.60 -41.80 -13.04
C SER A 193 -5.67 -42.84 -11.92
N PRO A 194 -6.83 -43.48 -11.64
CA PRO A 194 -6.84 -44.73 -10.89
C PRO A 194 -5.77 -45.65 -11.48
N ALA A 195 -5.07 -46.42 -10.64
CA ALA A 195 -4.07 -47.38 -11.12
C ALA A 195 -4.63 -48.26 -12.24
N ASP A 196 -5.94 -48.53 -12.15
CA ASP A 196 -6.70 -49.42 -13.01
C ASP A 196 -6.96 -48.84 -14.42
N ALA A 197 -7.12 -47.51 -14.57
CA ALA A 197 -7.51 -46.90 -15.85
C ALA A 197 -6.44 -47.02 -16.96
N TYR A 198 -5.19 -47.28 -16.57
CA TYR A 198 -4.06 -47.50 -17.47
C TYR A 198 -3.31 -48.79 -17.14
N ALA A 199 -3.91 -49.71 -16.38
CA ALA A 199 -3.26 -50.96 -16.00
C ALA A 199 -2.82 -51.76 -17.24
N ASP A 200 -3.68 -51.78 -18.27
CA ASP A 200 -3.41 -52.47 -19.53
C ASP A 200 -2.42 -51.72 -20.44
N LEU A 201 -2.13 -50.45 -20.15
CA LEU A 201 -1.24 -49.64 -20.99
C LEU A 201 0.19 -50.16 -20.94
N VAL A 202 0.67 -50.59 -19.78
CA VAL A 202 2.03 -51.14 -19.62
C VAL A 202 2.18 -52.43 -20.41
N ASN A 203 1.17 -53.30 -20.38
CA ASN A 203 1.16 -54.53 -21.17
C ASN A 203 1.07 -54.21 -22.67
N SER A 204 0.21 -53.28 -23.06
CA SER A 204 0.01 -52.86 -24.45
C SER A 204 1.29 -52.26 -25.06
N THR A 205 2.04 -51.46 -24.30
CA THR A 205 3.31 -50.88 -24.79
C THR A 205 4.39 -51.96 -24.93
N ALA A 206 4.46 -52.91 -23.99
CA ALA A 206 5.37 -54.06 -24.10
C ALA A 206 5.05 -54.95 -25.30
N ASP A 207 3.76 -55.23 -25.53
CA ASP A 207 3.30 -56.02 -26.69
C ASP A 207 3.56 -55.29 -28.01
N ALA A 208 3.37 -53.97 -28.05
CA ALA A 208 3.69 -53.16 -29.22
C ALA A 208 5.18 -53.20 -29.56
N VAL A 209 6.08 -53.10 -28.56
CA VAL A 209 7.53 -53.23 -28.79
C VAL A 209 7.87 -54.58 -29.42
N LYS A 210 7.33 -55.69 -28.88
CA LYS A 210 7.55 -57.03 -29.44
C LYS A 210 6.99 -57.18 -30.85
N PHE A 211 5.81 -56.61 -31.11
CA PHE A 211 5.18 -56.67 -32.43
C PHE A 211 6.04 -56.01 -33.51
N PHE A 212 6.62 -54.84 -33.22
CA PHE A 212 7.47 -54.11 -34.17
C PHE A 212 8.92 -54.61 -34.23
N GLU A 213 9.40 -55.35 -33.23
CA GLU A 213 10.74 -55.96 -33.26
C GLU A 213 10.94 -56.95 -34.41
N GLY A 214 9.87 -57.62 -34.86
CA GLY A 214 9.89 -58.53 -36.00
C GLY A 214 9.67 -57.87 -37.38
N GLN A 215 9.42 -56.56 -37.43
CA GLN A 215 9.13 -55.82 -38.67
C GLN A 215 10.30 -54.90 -39.00
N GLY A 216 11.24 -55.39 -39.82
CA GLY A 216 12.53 -54.73 -40.07
C GLY A 216 12.48 -53.32 -40.67
N ASP A 217 11.31 -52.83 -41.07
CA ASP A 217 11.05 -51.47 -41.58
C ASP A 217 10.37 -50.54 -40.55
N LYS A 218 10.16 -51.00 -39.30
CA LYS A 218 9.38 -50.31 -38.24
C LYS A 218 10.19 -49.87 -37.02
N GLU A 219 11.45 -49.52 -37.24
CA GLU A 219 12.36 -49.07 -36.16
C GLU A 219 11.88 -47.79 -35.45
N VAL A 220 11.18 -46.88 -36.14
CA VAL A 220 10.64 -45.65 -35.54
C VAL A 220 9.52 -45.96 -34.56
N GLU A 221 8.55 -46.79 -34.96
CA GLU A 221 7.45 -47.22 -34.11
C GLU A 221 7.96 -48.05 -32.92
N LYS A 222 8.92 -48.95 -33.15
CA LYS A 222 9.59 -49.70 -32.07
C LYS A 222 10.23 -48.76 -31.04
N LEU A 223 10.98 -47.76 -31.50
CA LEU A 223 11.63 -46.77 -30.63
C LEU A 223 10.61 -45.90 -29.89
N PHE A 224 9.49 -45.54 -30.54
CA PHE A 224 8.39 -44.84 -29.89
C PHE A 224 7.70 -45.66 -28.80
N TRP A 225 7.56 -46.98 -28.95
CA TRP A 225 6.91 -47.79 -27.91
C TRP A 225 7.85 -48.16 -26.76
N SER A 226 9.16 -48.28 -27.02
CA SER A 226 10.15 -48.69 -26.02
C SER A 226 10.38 -47.67 -24.90
N GLN A 227 10.14 -46.38 -25.19
CA GLN A 227 10.14 -45.28 -24.21
C GLN A 227 9.02 -45.40 -23.16
N PHE A 228 7.99 -46.22 -23.37
CA PHE A 228 6.90 -46.44 -22.40
C PHE A 228 6.96 -47.79 -21.67
N SER A 229 7.73 -48.77 -22.17
CA SER A 229 7.74 -50.15 -21.65
C SER A 229 8.79 -50.41 -20.56
N SER A 230 9.71 -49.47 -20.34
CA SER A 230 10.94 -49.68 -19.56
C SER A 230 11.02 -48.90 -18.24
N SER A 231 9.93 -48.23 -17.81
CA SER A 231 9.97 -47.41 -16.60
C SER A 231 9.69 -48.21 -15.33
N THR A 232 10.71 -48.35 -14.46
CA THR A 232 10.56 -48.87 -13.07
C THR A 232 9.73 -47.95 -12.17
N ARG A 233 9.42 -46.72 -12.64
CA ARG A 233 8.56 -45.74 -11.97
C ARG A 233 7.25 -45.53 -12.73
N PRO A 234 6.15 -45.15 -12.08
CA PRO A 234 4.91 -44.80 -12.78
C PRO A 234 5.15 -43.70 -13.82
N LEU A 235 4.71 -43.93 -15.06
CA LEU A 235 4.83 -42.94 -16.15
C LEU A 235 4.10 -41.64 -15.77
N PRO A 236 4.71 -40.46 -15.98
CA PRO A 236 4.02 -39.18 -15.92
C PRO A 236 2.77 -39.16 -16.82
N LEU A 237 1.76 -38.39 -16.43
CA LEU A 237 0.48 -38.31 -17.16
C LEU A 237 0.66 -37.94 -18.65
N LYS A 238 1.59 -37.04 -18.97
CA LYS A 238 1.88 -36.62 -20.36
C LYS A 238 2.27 -37.80 -21.26
N GLU A 239 3.06 -38.74 -20.72
CA GLU A 239 3.56 -39.90 -21.44
C GLU A 239 2.45 -40.95 -21.58
N LYS A 240 1.64 -41.14 -20.53
CA LYS A 240 0.43 -41.97 -20.60
C LYS A 240 -0.53 -41.50 -21.69
N VAL A 241 -0.80 -40.19 -21.76
CA VAL A 241 -1.69 -39.61 -22.77
C VAL A 241 -1.12 -39.75 -24.18
N ALA A 242 0.20 -39.62 -24.35
CA ALA A 242 0.85 -39.84 -25.65
C ALA A 242 0.71 -41.30 -26.13
N ALA A 243 0.98 -42.27 -25.25
CA ALA A 243 0.83 -43.68 -25.57
C ALA A 243 -0.63 -44.06 -25.89
N VAL A 244 -1.61 -43.54 -25.13
CA VAL A 244 -3.04 -43.77 -25.39
C VAL A 244 -3.50 -43.12 -26.69
N ALA A 245 -3.02 -41.92 -27.02
CA ALA A 245 -3.35 -41.27 -28.28
C ALA A 245 -2.86 -42.08 -29.49
N GLU A 246 -1.67 -42.68 -29.40
CA GLU A 246 -1.15 -43.53 -30.47
C GLU A 246 -1.88 -44.87 -30.55
N LEU A 247 -2.22 -45.49 -29.41
CA LEU A 247 -3.11 -46.67 -29.37
C LEU A 247 -4.46 -46.38 -30.05
N HIS A 248 -5.04 -45.22 -29.76
CA HIS A 248 -6.28 -44.77 -30.39
C HIS A 248 -6.15 -44.55 -31.90
N ARG A 249 -5.00 -44.05 -32.37
CA ARG A 249 -4.70 -43.93 -33.81
C ARG A 249 -4.63 -45.30 -34.47
N LEU A 250 -3.92 -46.25 -33.86
CA LEU A 250 -3.77 -47.62 -34.36
C LEU A 250 -5.10 -48.38 -34.35
N SER A 251 -5.90 -48.25 -33.28
CA SER A 251 -7.24 -48.86 -33.22
C SER A 251 -8.15 -48.31 -34.32
N GLY A 252 -8.08 -47.00 -34.59
CA GLY A 252 -8.81 -46.39 -35.70
C GLY A 252 -8.41 -46.94 -37.06
N LEU A 253 -7.12 -47.19 -37.30
CA LEU A 253 -6.65 -47.83 -38.53
C LEU A 253 -7.11 -49.29 -38.64
N ALA A 254 -7.02 -50.05 -37.55
CA ALA A 254 -7.47 -51.44 -37.53
C ALA A 254 -8.98 -51.56 -37.78
N MET A 255 -9.79 -50.74 -37.11
CA MET A 255 -11.24 -50.69 -37.30
C MET A 255 -11.60 -50.26 -38.73
N ARG A 256 -10.89 -49.29 -39.33
CA ARG A 256 -11.08 -48.92 -40.74
C ARG A 256 -10.79 -50.07 -41.68
N SER A 257 -9.68 -50.77 -41.47
CA SER A 257 -9.33 -51.96 -42.27
C SER A 257 -10.46 -52.99 -42.25
N VAL A 258 -11.01 -53.30 -41.08
CA VAL A 258 -12.15 -54.22 -40.97
C VAL A 258 -13.40 -53.68 -41.66
N VAL A 259 -13.72 -52.39 -41.48
CA VAL A 259 -14.87 -51.77 -42.15
C VAL A 259 -14.73 -51.80 -43.67
N ASP A 260 -13.55 -51.52 -44.21
CA ASP A 260 -13.29 -51.58 -45.66
C ASP A 260 -13.53 -52.99 -46.23
N HIS A 261 -13.23 -54.05 -45.46
CA HIS A 261 -13.50 -55.44 -45.86
C HIS A 261 -14.98 -55.83 -45.71
N LEU A 262 -15.65 -55.38 -44.66
CA LEU A 262 -17.04 -55.77 -44.37
C LEU A 262 -18.07 -54.90 -45.15
N TRP A 263 -17.73 -53.66 -45.52
CA TRP A 263 -18.58 -52.68 -46.20
C TRP A 263 -17.98 -52.19 -47.52
N LEU A 264 -17.74 -53.09 -48.47
CA LEU A 264 -17.16 -52.79 -49.80
C LEU A 264 -17.81 -51.60 -50.56
N LYS A 265 -19.10 -51.33 -50.34
CA LYS A 265 -19.86 -50.22 -50.97
C LYS A 265 -20.55 -49.28 -49.95
N GLY A 266 -20.21 -49.39 -48.67
CA GLY A 266 -20.86 -48.61 -47.61
C GLY A 266 -20.34 -47.17 -47.54
N PRO A 267 -21.06 -46.28 -46.81
CA PRO A 267 -20.54 -44.96 -46.51
C PRO A 267 -19.23 -45.09 -45.75
N LYS A 268 -18.19 -44.38 -46.20
CA LYS A 268 -16.91 -44.33 -45.50
C LYS A 268 -17.06 -43.41 -44.28
N PRO A 269 -16.73 -43.88 -43.07
CA PRO A 269 -16.85 -43.04 -41.89
C PRO A 269 -15.75 -41.97 -41.88
N ASP A 270 -16.16 -40.70 -41.87
CA ASP A 270 -15.26 -39.54 -41.87
C ASP A 270 -14.75 -39.18 -40.47
N SER A 271 -15.27 -39.83 -39.42
CA SER A 271 -14.89 -39.60 -38.02
C SER A 271 -14.64 -40.91 -37.27
N TYR A 272 -13.85 -40.85 -36.19
CA TYR A 272 -13.62 -42.00 -35.32
C TYR A 272 -14.92 -42.50 -34.67
N PHE A 273 -15.81 -41.58 -34.26
CA PHE A 273 -17.10 -41.96 -33.69
C PHE A 273 -17.98 -42.69 -34.72
N GLY A 274 -18.03 -42.20 -35.96
CA GLY A 274 -18.73 -42.89 -37.05
C GLY A 274 -18.18 -44.30 -37.30
N LEU A 275 -16.85 -44.45 -37.20
CA LEU A 275 -16.19 -45.76 -37.31
C LEU A 275 -16.61 -46.71 -36.19
N VAL A 276 -16.64 -46.23 -34.94
CA VAL A 276 -17.12 -47.02 -33.78
C VAL A 276 -18.57 -47.45 -33.99
N GLN A 277 -19.44 -46.51 -34.40
CA GLN A 277 -20.85 -46.80 -34.61
C GLN A 277 -21.07 -47.86 -35.70
N GLN A 278 -20.33 -47.79 -36.81
CA GLN A 278 -20.40 -48.79 -37.87
C GLN A 278 -19.85 -50.16 -37.41
N PHE A 279 -18.77 -50.16 -36.63
CA PHE A 279 -18.16 -51.37 -36.10
C PHE A 279 -19.06 -52.09 -35.09
N LEU A 280 -19.86 -51.37 -34.31
CA LEU A 280 -20.88 -51.98 -33.43
C LEU A 280 -21.91 -52.83 -34.21
N GLY A 281 -22.16 -52.49 -35.49
CA GLY A 281 -23.02 -53.26 -36.39
C GLY A 281 -22.32 -54.41 -37.13
N ALA A 282 -21.02 -54.66 -36.89
CA ALA A 282 -20.23 -55.64 -37.64
C ALA A 282 -20.74 -57.08 -37.48
N VAL A 283 -21.15 -57.47 -36.27
CA VAL A 283 -21.63 -58.83 -35.99
C VAL A 283 -22.85 -59.15 -36.86
N SER A 284 -23.87 -58.29 -36.84
CA SER A 284 -25.08 -58.49 -37.66
C SER A 284 -24.79 -58.58 -39.15
N ARG A 285 -23.80 -57.83 -39.64
CA ARG A 285 -23.39 -57.88 -41.05
C ARG A 285 -22.61 -59.14 -41.39
N ILE A 286 -21.74 -59.62 -40.50
CA ILE A 286 -21.06 -60.91 -40.64
C ILE A 286 -22.09 -62.05 -40.67
N ASP A 287 -23.09 -62.02 -39.80
CA ASP A 287 -24.15 -63.02 -39.79
C ASP A 287 -24.99 -62.98 -41.07
N ALA A 288 -25.29 -61.79 -41.60
CA ALA A 288 -25.94 -61.64 -42.90
C ALA A 288 -25.11 -62.26 -44.03
N MET A 289 -23.81 -61.98 -44.09
CA MET A 289 -22.92 -62.57 -45.10
C MET A 289 -22.83 -64.10 -44.98
N ARG A 290 -22.78 -64.65 -43.75
CA ARG A 290 -22.79 -66.11 -43.52
C ARG A 290 -24.06 -66.75 -44.05
N ARG A 291 -25.23 -66.15 -43.77
CA ARG A 291 -26.52 -66.64 -44.29
C ARG A 291 -26.56 -66.62 -45.82
N LEU A 292 -26.03 -65.57 -46.43
CA LEU A 292 -25.98 -65.44 -47.88
C LEU A 292 -25.06 -66.46 -48.55
N ALA A 293 -23.86 -66.69 -47.99
CA ALA A 293 -22.97 -67.73 -48.47
C ALA A 293 -23.61 -69.13 -48.35
N CYS A 294 -24.36 -69.39 -47.28
CA CYS A 294 -25.11 -70.63 -47.10
C CYS A 294 -26.21 -70.80 -48.17
N ILE A 295 -26.99 -69.74 -48.45
CA ILE A 295 -28.03 -69.76 -49.48
C ILE A 295 -27.43 -70.01 -50.87
N GLU A 296 -26.35 -69.32 -51.23
CA GLU A 296 -25.71 -69.50 -52.53
C GLU A 296 -25.09 -70.90 -52.68
N GLY A 297 -24.46 -71.42 -51.63
CA GLY A 297 -23.96 -72.80 -51.59
C GLY A 297 -25.09 -73.83 -51.77
N ALA A 298 -26.22 -73.63 -51.08
CA ALA A 298 -27.39 -74.49 -51.23
C ALA A 298 -27.97 -74.41 -52.65
N ARG A 299 -28.05 -73.20 -53.24
CA ARG A 299 -28.49 -73.00 -54.63
C ARG A 299 -27.60 -73.74 -55.62
N MET A 300 -26.28 -73.62 -55.48
CA MET A 300 -25.32 -74.32 -56.33
C MET A 300 -25.43 -75.85 -56.19
N ALA A 301 -25.57 -76.35 -54.96
CA ALA A 301 -25.75 -77.77 -54.69
C ALA A 301 -27.02 -78.31 -55.35
N LEU A 302 -28.18 -77.66 -55.12
CA LEU A 302 -29.46 -78.06 -55.71
C LEU A 302 -29.43 -77.97 -57.24
N ALA A 303 -28.81 -76.95 -57.82
CA ALA A 303 -28.67 -76.82 -59.27
C ALA A 303 -27.85 -77.98 -59.86
N ARG A 304 -26.76 -78.40 -59.19
CA ARG A 304 -25.97 -79.56 -59.62
C ARG A 304 -26.77 -80.85 -59.52
N ILE A 305 -27.49 -81.08 -58.43
CA ILE A 305 -28.33 -82.28 -58.29
C ILE A 305 -29.39 -82.32 -59.39
N LYS A 306 -30.08 -81.19 -59.64
CA LYS A 306 -31.08 -81.07 -60.70
C LYS A 306 -30.49 -81.30 -62.10
N ALA A 307 -29.22 -80.96 -62.33
CA ALA A 307 -28.55 -81.23 -63.60
C ALA A 307 -28.35 -82.74 -63.85
N TYR A 308 -28.19 -83.56 -62.81
CA TYR A 308 -28.16 -85.01 -62.94
C TYR A 308 -29.57 -85.62 -62.94
N TRP A 309 -30.50 -85.06 -62.17
CA TRP A 309 -31.85 -85.59 -61.94
C TRP A 309 -32.87 -84.52 -62.37
N THR A 310 -33.21 -84.49 -63.66
CA THR A 310 -34.00 -83.39 -64.25
C THR A 310 -35.40 -83.25 -63.68
N ASP A 311 -36.02 -84.37 -63.33
CA ASP A 311 -37.39 -84.44 -62.79
C ASP A 311 -37.45 -84.08 -61.29
N MET A 312 -36.30 -83.80 -60.67
CA MET A 312 -36.19 -83.36 -59.29
C MET A 312 -36.92 -82.03 -59.08
N GLU A 313 -37.83 -81.99 -58.10
CA GLU A 313 -38.47 -80.77 -57.62
C GLU A 313 -37.77 -80.26 -56.35
N ALA A 314 -36.99 -79.18 -56.48
CA ALA A 314 -36.12 -78.68 -55.41
C ALA A 314 -36.88 -78.19 -54.17
N THR A 315 -38.10 -77.64 -54.36
CA THR A 315 -38.98 -77.21 -53.27
C THR A 315 -39.48 -78.38 -52.44
N ILE A 316 -39.85 -79.50 -53.09
CA ILE A 316 -40.26 -80.73 -52.41
C ILE A 316 -39.09 -81.27 -51.58
N ILE A 317 -37.89 -81.35 -52.16
CA ILE A 317 -36.71 -81.88 -51.44
C ILE A 317 -36.27 -81.01 -50.27
N ALA A 318 -36.47 -79.69 -50.36
CA ALA A 318 -36.16 -78.80 -49.25
C ALA A 318 -37.20 -78.85 -48.11
N THR A 319 -38.39 -79.41 -48.33
CA THR A 319 -39.53 -79.31 -47.39
C THR A 319 -40.07 -80.66 -46.90
N GLN A 320 -39.78 -81.76 -47.60
CA GLN A 320 -40.31 -83.08 -47.29
C GLN A 320 -39.18 -84.07 -47.01
N ASP A 321 -39.36 -84.87 -45.95
CA ASP A 321 -38.50 -86.02 -45.70
C ASP A 321 -38.76 -87.13 -46.74
N PRO A 322 -37.73 -87.92 -47.11
CA PRO A 322 -37.90 -89.01 -48.05
C PRO A 322 -38.91 -90.04 -47.53
N ALA A 323 -39.88 -90.42 -48.36
CA ALA A 323 -40.90 -91.39 -47.97
C ALA A 323 -40.30 -92.80 -47.79
N GLY A 324 -40.48 -93.37 -46.60
CA GLY A 324 -40.47 -94.81 -46.30
C GLY A 324 -39.20 -95.61 -46.67
N GLY A 325 -38.38 -95.94 -45.67
CA GLY A 325 -37.30 -96.95 -45.78
C GLY A 325 -35.90 -96.42 -46.10
N GLN A 326 -35.75 -95.10 -46.25
CA GLN A 326 -34.45 -94.45 -46.44
C GLN A 326 -33.89 -93.90 -45.12
N TYR A 327 -32.56 -93.82 -45.03
CA TYR A 327 -31.90 -93.18 -43.91
C TYR A 327 -32.17 -91.67 -43.93
N PRO A 328 -32.32 -91.02 -42.76
CA PRO A 328 -32.55 -89.59 -42.67
C PRO A 328 -31.34 -88.81 -43.22
N ALA A 329 -31.55 -87.56 -43.66
CA ALA A 329 -30.54 -86.78 -44.38
C ALA A 329 -29.23 -86.62 -43.58
N GLU A 330 -29.33 -86.60 -42.25
CA GLU A 330 -28.21 -86.51 -41.32
C GLU A 330 -27.21 -87.66 -41.49
N HIS A 331 -27.68 -88.85 -41.89
CA HIS A 331 -26.84 -90.03 -42.10
C HIS A 331 -25.82 -89.82 -43.23
N TYR A 332 -26.15 -88.98 -44.21
CA TYR A 332 -25.30 -88.73 -45.38
C TYR A 332 -24.42 -87.49 -45.24
N LEU A 333 -24.61 -86.67 -44.19
CA LEU A 333 -23.88 -85.41 -44.01
C LEU A 333 -22.36 -85.62 -44.07
N GLY A 334 -21.84 -86.65 -43.41
CA GLY A 334 -20.40 -86.97 -43.43
C GLY A 334 -19.86 -87.32 -44.83
N GLN A 335 -20.69 -87.90 -45.70
CA GLN A 335 -20.29 -88.29 -47.06
C GLN A 335 -20.24 -87.10 -48.03
N VAL A 336 -20.98 -86.02 -47.73
CA VAL A 336 -21.09 -84.85 -48.61
C VAL A 336 -20.18 -83.68 -48.22
N ILE A 337 -19.45 -83.76 -47.09
CA ILE A 337 -18.57 -82.68 -46.61
C ILE A 337 -17.57 -82.23 -47.67
N GLU A 338 -16.90 -83.17 -48.33
CA GLU A 338 -15.87 -82.82 -49.32
C GLU A 338 -16.47 -82.16 -50.56
N GLY A 339 -17.63 -82.65 -51.00
CA GLY A 339 -18.41 -81.99 -52.07
C GLY A 339 -18.88 -80.59 -51.67
N ALA A 340 -19.31 -80.40 -50.42
CA ALA A 340 -19.73 -79.11 -49.90
C ALA A 340 -18.57 -78.10 -49.88
N ARG A 341 -17.36 -78.50 -49.47
CA ARG A 341 -16.16 -77.64 -49.52
C ARG A 341 -15.81 -77.18 -50.94
N LEU A 342 -15.96 -78.06 -51.92
CA LEU A 342 -15.73 -77.72 -53.33
C LEU A 342 -16.78 -76.73 -53.87
N ILE A 343 -18.01 -76.80 -53.39
CA ILE A 343 -19.06 -75.82 -53.72
C ILE A 343 -18.79 -74.48 -53.01
N GLU A 344 -18.43 -74.51 -51.73
CA GLU A 344 -18.07 -73.32 -50.94
C GLU A 344 -16.94 -72.53 -51.63
N ALA A 345 -15.91 -73.21 -52.12
CA ALA A 345 -14.79 -72.58 -52.82
C ALA A 345 -15.20 -71.82 -54.10
N GLN A 346 -16.36 -72.15 -54.67
CA GLN A 346 -16.91 -71.52 -55.87
C GLN A 346 -17.97 -70.45 -55.55
N CYS A 347 -18.44 -70.39 -54.31
CA CYS A 347 -19.41 -69.37 -53.88
C CYS A 347 -18.76 -67.99 -53.91
N SER A 348 -19.49 -67.01 -54.45
CA SER A 348 -19.02 -65.62 -54.44
C SER A 348 -19.03 -65.06 -53.02
N LYS A 349 -17.87 -64.61 -52.55
CA LYS A 349 -17.70 -64.03 -51.21
C LYS A 349 -18.03 -62.54 -51.13
N ASN A 350 -18.28 -61.91 -52.29
CA ASN A 350 -18.40 -60.45 -52.41
C ASN A 350 -19.81 -59.99 -52.83
N VAL A 351 -20.75 -60.92 -53.03
CA VAL A 351 -22.12 -60.61 -53.47
C VAL A 351 -23.04 -60.67 -52.27
N LEU A 352 -23.52 -59.50 -51.84
CA LEU A 352 -24.67 -59.42 -50.95
C LEU A 352 -25.92 -59.55 -51.84
N PHE A 353 -26.69 -60.63 -51.66
CA PHE A 353 -28.04 -60.69 -52.23
C PHE A 353 -28.96 -59.89 -51.30
N GLU A 354 -29.66 -58.91 -51.85
CA GLU A 354 -30.74 -58.19 -51.13
C GLU A 354 -31.99 -59.06 -51.01
#